data_AF-A0A2N7ATN0-F1
#
_entry.id   AF-A0A2N7ATN0-F1
#
_cell.length_a   1.000
_cell.length_b   1.000
_cell.length_c   1.000
_cell.angle_alpha   90.00
_cell.angle_beta   90.00
_cell.angle_gamma   90.00
#
_symmetry.space_group_name_H-M   'P 1'
#
loop_
_entity.id
_entity.type
_entity.pdbx_description
1 polymer ?
#
loop_
_entity_poly.entity_id
_entity_poly.type
_entity_poly.pdbx_seq_one_letter_code
_entity_poly.pdbx_strand_id
1 'polypeptide(L)'
;MVKVNLDLMMVKRGISSKDLAKAIGITPANLSILKTGKAKGIRFATLDKICDVLDCQPGDLLEHSEGESIMNKYGEKQSEIENRAQLMDLLSLAYNNVKDPKFSNFRVQLVEFSKRINDNQDYTKILLGLRTSILQADLSLNIKNRISGLPTEYSDIYHFIEPQLKKIDSNVLEKYDHYGFVPLKFGSTVKYD
;
A
#
# COMPACT_ATOMS: atom_id res chain seq x y z
N MET A 1 18.22 6.02 8.78
CA MET A 1 17.88 7.01 9.83
C MET A 1 17.17 6.32 10.99
N VAL A 2 17.70 6.50 12.21
CA VAL A 2 17.08 5.98 13.44
C VAL A 2 15.81 6.76 13.75
N LYS A 3 14.71 6.06 14.03
CA LYS A 3 13.40 6.60 14.44
C LYS A 3 13.03 6.10 15.83
N VAL A 4 12.24 6.91 16.53
CA VAL A 4 11.75 6.65 17.88
C VAL A 4 10.23 6.45 17.83
N ASN A 5 9.75 5.28 18.19
CA ASN A 5 8.33 4.86 18.06
C ASN A 5 7.55 5.04 19.37
N LEU A 6 7.91 6.08 20.13
CA LEU A 6 7.38 6.31 21.46
C LEU A 6 5.86 6.58 21.42
N ASP A 7 5.38 7.28 20.40
CA ASP A 7 3.96 7.54 20.18
C ASP A 7 3.14 6.25 20.06
N LEU A 8 3.59 5.29 19.23
CA LEU A 8 2.94 4.00 19.05
C LEU A 8 2.91 3.20 20.35
N MET A 9 4.04 3.14 21.07
CA MET A 9 4.10 2.42 22.34
C MET A 9 3.19 3.03 23.40
N MET A 10 3.07 4.35 23.43
CA MET A 10 2.13 5.02 24.34
C MET A 10 0.67 4.70 24.02
N VAL A 11 0.29 4.63 22.75
CA VAL A 11 -1.06 4.20 22.34
C VAL A 11 -1.31 2.76 22.76
N LYS A 12 -0.37 1.85 22.48
CA LYS A 12 -0.47 0.42 22.85
C LYS A 12 -0.64 0.22 24.36
N ARG A 13 -0.04 1.08 25.18
CA ARG A 13 -0.10 1.01 26.65
C ARG A 13 -1.15 1.94 27.28
N GLY A 14 -1.88 2.71 26.46
CA GLY A 14 -2.94 3.61 26.95
C GLY A 14 -2.45 4.73 27.87
N ILE A 15 -1.19 5.17 27.76
CA ILE A 15 -0.60 6.18 28.66
C ILE A 15 -0.47 7.54 27.97
N SER A 16 -0.81 8.61 28.70
CA SER A 16 -0.70 9.98 28.18
C SER A 16 0.75 10.49 28.20
N SER A 17 1.06 11.48 27.36
CA SER A 17 2.38 12.14 27.37
C SER A 17 2.70 12.80 28.71
N LYS A 18 1.69 13.32 29.39
CA LYS A 18 1.88 13.97 30.69
C LYS A 18 2.26 12.95 31.77
N ASP A 19 1.59 11.81 31.76
CA ASP A 19 1.79 10.76 32.77
C ASP A 19 3.13 10.04 32.55
N LEU A 20 3.47 9.75 31.29
CA LEU A 20 4.76 9.15 30.97
C LEU A 20 5.93 10.09 31.34
N ALA A 21 5.84 11.39 31.02
CA ALA A 21 6.88 12.37 31.38
C ALA A 21 7.09 12.43 32.90
N LYS A 22 6.00 12.40 33.67
CA LYS A 22 6.03 12.36 35.13
C LYS A 22 6.67 11.07 35.65
N ALA A 23 6.31 9.92 35.09
CA ALA A 23 6.80 8.61 35.52
C ALA A 23 8.32 8.43 35.30
N ILE A 24 8.85 8.89 34.16
CA ILE A 24 10.28 8.76 33.85
C ILE A 24 11.13 9.92 34.38
N GLY A 25 10.49 10.99 34.89
CA GLY A 25 11.15 12.15 35.50
C GLY A 25 11.78 13.11 34.50
N ILE A 26 11.11 13.38 33.36
CA ILE A 26 11.55 14.40 32.39
C ILE A 26 10.46 15.45 32.14
N THR A 27 10.83 16.57 31.54
CA THR A 27 9.86 17.60 31.18
C THR A 27 8.97 17.14 30.01
N PRO A 28 7.70 17.58 29.94
CA PRO A 28 6.83 17.31 28.79
C PRO A 28 7.44 17.78 27.46
N ALA A 29 8.23 18.86 27.49
CA ALA A 29 8.97 19.36 26.33
C ALA A 29 10.02 18.35 25.83
N ASN A 30 10.82 17.77 26.73
CA ASN A 30 11.80 16.75 26.38
C ASN A 30 11.12 15.47 25.87
N LEU A 31 10.01 15.06 26.50
CA LEU A 31 9.24 13.92 26.01
C LEU A 31 8.68 14.18 24.61
N SER A 32 8.21 15.41 24.32
CA SER A 32 7.71 15.79 23.00
C SER A 32 8.78 15.68 21.91
N ILE A 33 10.03 16.06 22.22
CA ILE A 33 11.17 15.93 21.29
C ILE A 33 11.44 14.45 20.98
N LEU A 34 11.38 13.57 21.99
CA LEU A 34 11.51 12.11 21.80
C LEU A 34 10.35 11.54 20.98
N LYS A 35 9.11 11.91 21.33
CA LYS A 35 7.88 11.47 20.67
C LYS A 35 7.82 11.85 19.19
N THR A 36 8.30 13.05 18.85
CA THR A 36 8.25 13.56 17.46
C THR A 36 9.42 13.11 16.59
N GLY A 37 10.33 12.26 17.13
CA GLY A 37 11.50 11.79 16.40
C GLY A 37 12.54 12.87 16.10
N LYS A 38 12.42 14.06 16.71
CA LYS A 38 13.35 15.19 16.54
C LYS A 38 14.56 15.10 17.46
N ALA A 39 14.61 14.10 18.32
CA ALA A 39 15.72 13.88 19.22
C ALA A 39 16.99 13.52 18.44
N LYS A 40 18.09 14.20 18.74
CA LYS A 40 19.43 13.86 18.21
C LYS A 40 20.06 12.65 18.90
N GLY A 41 19.46 12.21 20.01
CA GLY A 41 19.91 11.07 20.80
C GLY A 41 19.05 10.89 22.05
N ILE A 42 19.16 9.73 22.67
CA ILE A 42 18.52 9.38 23.93
C ILE A 42 19.57 8.81 24.88
N ARG A 43 19.53 9.19 26.16
CA ARG A 43 20.39 8.58 27.18
C ARG A 43 19.86 7.19 27.52
N PHE A 44 20.73 6.21 27.70
CA PHE A 44 20.31 4.85 28.08
C PHE A 44 19.48 4.83 29.37
N ALA A 45 19.85 5.61 30.38
CA ALA A 45 19.04 5.72 31.61
C ALA A 45 17.61 6.27 31.39
N THR A 46 17.39 7.06 30.34
CA THR A 46 16.05 7.51 29.96
C THR A 46 15.31 6.43 29.17
N LEU A 47 16.01 5.74 28.25
CA LEU A 47 15.47 4.62 27.50
C LEU A 47 15.01 3.48 28.43
N ASP A 48 15.84 3.13 29.40
CA ASP A 48 15.59 2.12 30.44
C ASP A 48 14.29 2.40 31.20
N LYS A 49 14.14 3.62 31.74
CA LYS A 49 12.90 4.04 32.42
C LYS A 49 11.67 4.01 31.53
N ILE A 50 11.81 4.32 30.24
CA ILE A 50 10.69 4.24 29.30
C ILE A 50 10.31 2.77 29.11
N CYS A 51 11.28 1.88 28.93
CA CYS A 51 11.07 0.44 28.85
C CYS A 51 10.37 -0.11 30.10
N ASP A 52 10.79 0.31 31.30
CA ASP A 52 10.17 -0.11 32.58
C ASP A 52 8.70 0.34 32.67
N VAL A 53 8.42 1.61 32.35
CA VAL A 53 7.06 2.17 32.46
C VAL A 53 6.13 1.62 31.38
N LEU A 54 6.65 1.37 30.18
CA LEU A 54 5.87 0.88 29.04
C LEU A 54 5.90 -0.65 28.90
N ASP A 55 6.59 -1.36 29.79
CA ASP A 55 6.80 -2.80 29.72
C ASP A 55 7.20 -3.25 28.31
N CYS A 56 8.32 -2.71 27.80
CA CYS A 56 8.78 -2.99 26.45
C CYS A 56 10.30 -3.12 26.36
N GLN A 57 10.78 -3.57 25.21
CA GLN A 57 12.21 -3.67 24.93
C GLN A 57 12.70 -2.43 24.16
N PRO A 58 14.01 -2.09 24.25
CA PRO A 58 14.59 -1.01 23.45
C PRO A 58 14.32 -1.13 21.95
N GLY A 59 14.26 -2.35 21.41
CA GLY A 59 13.93 -2.62 20.01
C GLY A 59 12.50 -2.25 19.61
N ASP A 60 11.57 -2.16 20.56
CA ASP A 60 10.20 -1.68 20.30
C ASP A 60 10.17 -0.16 20.13
N LEU A 61 11.12 0.55 20.75
CA LEU A 61 11.20 2.00 20.76
C LEU A 61 12.09 2.55 19.65
N LEU A 62 13.13 1.82 19.25
CA LEU A 62 14.15 2.27 18.30
C LEU A 62 14.15 1.41 17.04
N GLU A 63 13.92 2.02 15.89
CA GLU A 63 14.03 1.37 14.58
C GLU A 63 15.04 2.08 13.70
N HIS A 64 15.83 1.32 12.93
CA HIS A 64 16.56 1.87 11.80
C HIS A 64 15.67 1.86 10.54
N SER A 65 15.24 3.03 10.09
CA SER A 65 14.42 3.20 8.88
C SER A 65 15.22 3.83 7.74
N GLU A 66 15.01 3.41 6.50
CA GLU A 66 15.64 4.05 5.33
C GLU A 66 14.98 5.38 4.94
N GLY A 67 13.88 5.80 5.58
CA GLY A 67 13.24 7.09 5.32
C GLY A 67 11.77 7.21 5.78
N GLU A 68 11.02 6.12 5.89
CA GLU A 68 9.54 6.15 6.09
C GLU A 68 9.07 5.80 7.52
N SER A 69 7.99 6.43 8.00
CA SER A 69 7.48 6.26 9.37
C SER A 69 6.70 4.95 9.52
N ILE A 70 6.79 4.32 10.69
CA ILE A 70 6.15 3.04 10.97
C ILE A 70 4.62 3.12 10.93
N MET A 71 4.04 4.23 11.39
CA MET A 71 2.58 4.44 11.32
C MET A 71 2.08 4.43 9.87
N ASN A 72 2.88 4.97 8.94
CA ASN A 72 2.57 4.89 7.51
C ASN A 72 2.69 3.43 7.03
N LYS A 73 3.75 2.70 7.39
CA LYS A 73 3.92 1.29 7.01
C LYS A 73 2.81 0.36 7.51
N TYR A 74 2.35 0.51 8.76
CA TYR A 74 1.24 -0.31 9.27
C TYR A 74 -0.09 0.07 8.62
N GLY A 75 -0.35 1.37 8.41
CA GLY A 75 -1.55 1.83 7.70
C GLY A 75 -1.57 1.38 6.23
N GLU A 76 -0.43 1.47 5.54
CA GLU A 76 -0.25 1.00 4.16
C GLU A 76 -0.42 -0.52 4.07
N LYS A 77 0.19 -1.27 4.99
CA LYS A 77 0.07 -2.73 5.03
C LYS A 77 -1.36 -3.20 5.30
N GLN A 78 -2.09 -2.53 6.21
CA GLN A 78 -3.51 -2.82 6.45
C GLN A 78 -4.36 -2.50 5.22
N SER A 79 -4.08 -1.37 4.56
CA SER A 79 -4.77 -0.99 3.32
C SER A 79 -4.52 -1.99 2.18
N GLU A 80 -3.31 -2.54 2.05
CA GLU A 80 -3.02 -3.54 1.03
C GLU A 80 -3.79 -4.84 1.27
N ILE A 81 -3.89 -5.30 2.51
CA ILE A 81 -4.67 -6.51 2.87
C ILE A 81 -6.15 -6.33 2.49
N GLU A 82 -6.74 -5.18 2.84
CA GLU A 82 -8.12 -4.85 2.49
C GLU A 82 -8.32 -4.74 0.98
N ASN A 83 -7.38 -4.09 0.28
CA ASN A 83 -7.43 -3.95 -1.16
C ASN A 83 -7.32 -5.31 -1.88
N ARG A 84 -6.48 -6.22 -1.38
CA ARG A 84 -6.36 -7.59 -1.92
C ARG A 84 -7.67 -8.38 -1.77
N ALA A 85 -8.33 -8.29 -0.62
CA ALA A 85 -9.61 -8.95 -0.40
C ALA A 85 -10.69 -8.41 -1.35
N GLN A 86 -10.82 -7.08 -1.43
CA GLN A 86 -11.79 -6.44 -2.34
C GLN A 86 -11.51 -6.76 -3.80
N LEU A 87 -10.23 -6.79 -4.21
CA LEU A 87 -9.85 -7.20 -5.56
C LEU A 87 -10.29 -8.64 -5.85
N MET A 88 -10.05 -9.55 -4.91
CA MET A 88 -10.43 -10.96 -5.04
C MET A 88 -11.95 -11.12 -5.27
N ASP A 89 -12.77 -10.35 -4.54
CA ASP A 89 -14.23 -10.35 -4.70
C ASP A 89 -14.64 -9.85 -6.09
N LEU A 90 -14.03 -8.76 -6.57
CA LEU A 90 -14.28 -8.23 -7.91
C LEU A 90 -13.90 -9.22 -9.01
N LEU A 91 -12.74 -9.88 -8.89
CA LEU A 91 -12.30 -10.90 -9.86
C LEU A 91 -13.26 -12.09 -9.90
N SER A 92 -13.72 -12.55 -8.73
CA SER A 92 -14.70 -13.63 -8.60
C SER A 92 -16.04 -13.26 -9.24
N LEU A 93 -16.56 -12.06 -8.94
CA LEU A 93 -17.79 -11.54 -9.51
C LEU A 93 -17.70 -11.46 -11.05
N ALA A 94 -16.62 -10.88 -11.57
CA ALA A 94 -16.37 -10.76 -12.99
C ALA A 94 -16.30 -12.11 -13.71
N TYR A 95 -15.57 -13.08 -13.14
CA TYR A 95 -15.48 -14.44 -13.67
C TYR A 95 -16.84 -15.15 -13.72
N ASN A 96 -17.68 -14.89 -12.71
CA ASN A 96 -18.98 -15.51 -12.57
C ASN A 96 -20.06 -14.88 -13.46
N ASN A 97 -20.06 -13.57 -13.64
CA ASN A 97 -21.14 -12.89 -14.36
C ASN A 97 -20.86 -12.73 -15.86
N VAL A 98 -19.62 -12.45 -16.25
CA VAL A 98 -19.30 -12.25 -17.66
C VAL A 98 -19.11 -13.62 -18.32
N LYS A 99 -20.12 -14.08 -19.07
CA LYS A 99 -20.11 -15.39 -19.75
C LYS A 99 -19.93 -15.33 -21.27
N ASP A 100 -19.90 -14.14 -21.84
CA ASP A 100 -19.72 -13.95 -23.29
C ASP A 100 -18.41 -14.65 -23.76
N PRO A 101 -18.49 -15.56 -24.75
CA PRO A 101 -17.33 -16.29 -25.30
C PRO A 101 -16.19 -15.38 -25.78
N LYS A 102 -16.50 -14.15 -26.20
CA LYS A 102 -15.53 -13.13 -26.60
C LYS A 102 -14.45 -12.91 -25.53
N PHE A 103 -14.82 -13.01 -24.25
CA PHE A 103 -13.92 -12.77 -23.13
C PHE A 103 -13.35 -14.05 -22.49
N SER A 104 -13.49 -15.21 -23.14
CA SER A 104 -13.00 -16.49 -22.62
C SER A 104 -11.53 -16.45 -22.20
N ASN A 105 -10.66 -15.87 -23.03
CA ASN A 105 -9.24 -15.70 -22.73
C ASN A 105 -9.02 -14.82 -21.49
N PHE A 106 -9.71 -13.68 -21.42
CA PHE A 106 -9.58 -12.78 -20.28
C PHE A 106 -10.11 -13.43 -18.99
N ARG A 107 -11.18 -14.22 -19.06
CA ARG A 107 -11.68 -14.99 -17.90
C ARG A 107 -10.65 -15.99 -17.37
N VAL A 108 -9.88 -16.64 -18.23
CA VAL A 108 -8.76 -17.50 -17.80
C VAL A 108 -7.70 -16.67 -17.07
N GLN A 109 -7.39 -15.48 -17.57
CA GLN A 109 -6.44 -14.57 -16.91
C GLN A 109 -6.95 -14.12 -15.53
N LEU A 110 -8.25 -13.88 -15.34
CA LEU A 110 -8.81 -13.54 -14.02
C LEU A 110 -8.53 -14.63 -12.97
N VAL A 111 -8.62 -15.90 -13.34
CA VAL A 111 -8.30 -17.03 -12.45
C VAL A 111 -6.82 -17.02 -12.08
N GLU A 112 -5.95 -16.78 -13.05
CA GLU A 112 -4.51 -16.67 -12.80
C GLU A 112 -4.18 -15.49 -11.87
N PHE A 113 -4.78 -14.32 -12.06
CA PHE A 113 -4.60 -13.19 -11.14
C PHE A 113 -5.13 -13.49 -9.73
N SER A 114 -6.29 -14.15 -9.63
CA SER A 114 -6.85 -14.58 -8.34
C SER A 114 -5.90 -15.50 -7.59
N LYS A 115 -5.26 -16.44 -8.29
CA LYS A 115 -4.23 -17.32 -7.72
C LYS A 115 -3.03 -16.52 -7.22
N ARG A 116 -2.52 -15.57 -8.01
CA ARG A 116 -1.37 -14.74 -7.60
C ARG A 116 -1.66 -13.89 -6.36
N ILE A 117 -2.89 -13.39 -6.22
CA ILE A 117 -3.34 -12.67 -5.03
C ILE A 117 -3.30 -13.60 -3.81
N ASN A 118 -3.85 -14.81 -3.93
CA ASN A 118 -3.88 -15.80 -2.86
C ASN A 118 -2.48 -16.29 -2.46
N ASP A 119 -1.59 -16.46 -3.44
CA ASP A 119 -0.19 -16.83 -3.23
C ASP A 119 0.66 -15.66 -2.69
N ASN A 120 0.02 -14.54 -2.33
CA ASN A 120 0.63 -13.33 -1.79
C ASN A 120 1.80 -12.80 -2.64
N GLN A 121 1.67 -12.91 -3.97
CA GLN A 121 2.66 -12.36 -4.90
C GLN A 121 2.63 -10.83 -4.90
N ASP A 122 3.63 -10.23 -5.54
CA ASP A 122 3.80 -8.79 -5.71
C ASP A 122 2.51 -8.11 -6.21
N TYR A 123 1.92 -7.29 -5.34
CA TYR A 123 0.63 -6.66 -5.60
C TYR A 123 0.71 -5.67 -6.76
N THR A 124 1.75 -4.84 -6.81
CA THR A 124 1.95 -3.86 -7.88
C THR A 124 2.02 -4.56 -9.24
N LYS A 125 2.76 -5.68 -9.32
CA LYS A 125 2.83 -6.49 -10.53
C LYS A 125 1.47 -7.08 -10.94
N ILE A 126 0.66 -7.51 -9.97
CA ILE A 126 -0.70 -8.00 -10.22
C ILE A 126 -1.58 -6.87 -10.77
N LEU A 127 -1.57 -5.69 -10.16
CA LEU A 127 -2.36 -4.54 -10.59
C LEU A 127 -1.99 -4.09 -12.02
N LEU A 128 -0.69 -4.00 -12.33
CA LEU A 128 -0.20 -3.68 -13.66
C LEU A 128 -0.63 -4.73 -14.69
N GLY A 129 -0.54 -6.02 -14.32
CA GLY A 129 -1.02 -7.14 -15.13
C GLY A 129 -2.51 -7.07 -15.44
N LEU A 130 -3.34 -6.82 -14.42
CA LEU A 130 -4.78 -6.69 -14.56
C LEU A 130 -5.14 -5.50 -15.45
N ARG A 131 -4.54 -4.34 -15.23
CA ARG A 131 -4.77 -3.14 -16.06
C ARG A 131 -4.49 -3.42 -17.53
N THR A 132 -3.33 -4.01 -17.84
CA THR A 132 -2.96 -4.37 -19.21
C THR A 132 -3.95 -5.36 -19.82
N SER A 133 -4.31 -6.40 -19.06
CA SER A 133 -5.23 -7.45 -19.51
C SER A 133 -6.64 -6.90 -19.78
N ILE A 134 -7.15 -6.00 -18.93
CA ILE A 134 -8.44 -5.33 -19.12
C ILE A 134 -8.41 -4.44 -20.36
N LEU A 135 -7.36 -3.64 -20.54
CA LEU A 135 -7.21 -2.78 -21.72
C LEU A 135 -7.08 -3.58 -23.03
N GLN A 136 -6.67 -4.84 -22.95
CA GLN A 136 -6.55 -5.74 -24.09
C GLN A 136 -7.75 -6.68 -24.26
N ALA A 137 -8.70 -6.69 -23.30
CA ALA A 137 -9.83 -7.62 -23.30
C ALA A 137 -10.74 -7.45 -24.53
N ASP A 138 -10.81 -6.24 -25.09
CA ASP A 138 -11.53 -5.98 -26.33
C ASP A 138 -10.84 -4.91 -27.19
N LEU A 139 -10.01 -5.36 -28.13
CA LEU A 139 -9.30 -4.48 -29.05
C LEU A 139 -10.20 -3.90 -30.15
N SER A 140 -11.45 -4.36 -30.27
CA SER A 140 -12.42 -3.76 -31.21
C SER A 140 -12.98 -2.42 -30.72
N LEU A 141 -12.89 -2.14 -29.41
CA LEU A 141 -13.27 -0.86 -28.84
C LEU A 141 -12.23 0.21 -29.14
N ASN A 142 -12.68 1.42 -29.46
CA ASN A 142 -11.78 2.56 -29.58
C ASN A 142 -11.16 2.95 -28.23
N ILE A 143 -10.08 3.73 -28.26
CA ILE A 143 -9.34 4.13 -27.05
C ILE A 143 -10.24 4.89 -26.05
N LYS A 144 -11.14 5.75 -26.53
CA LYS A 144 -11.98 6.60 -25.69
C LYS A 144 -13.00 5.80 -24.87
N ASN A 145 -13.48 4.70 -25.43
CA ASN A 145 -14.53 3.87 -24.84
C ASN A 145 -14.00 2.49 -24.41
N ARG A 146 -12.69 2.32 -24.30
CA ARG A 146 -12.06 1.02 -24.06
C ARG A 146 -12.41 0.41 -22.71
N ILE A 147 -12.70 1.24 -21.72
CA ILE A 147 -13.15 0.81 -20.39
C ILE A 147 -14.68 0.85 -20.29
N SER A 148 -15.30 1.95 -20.71
CA SER A 148 -16.77 2.11 -20.62
C SER A 148 -17.56 1.21 -21.56
N GLY A 149 -16.94 0.66 -22.60
CA GLY A 149 -17.54 -0.30 -23.53
C GLY A 149 -17.38 -1.76 -23.10
N LEU A 150 -16.69 -2.03 -21.99
CA LEU A 150 -16.58 -3.38 -21.42
C LEU A 150 -17.80 -3.70 -20.53
N PRO A 151 -18.06 -4.99 -20.25
CA PRO A 151 -18.97 -5.38 -19.17
C PRO A 151 -18.63 -4.64 -17.87
N THR A 152 -19.67 -4.25 -17.13
CA THR A 152 -19.54 -3.43 -15.91
C THR A 152 -18.54 -4.04 -14.93
N GLU A 153 -18.58 -5.35 -14.72
CA GLU A 153 -17.68 -6.06 -13.81
C GLU A 153 -16.19 -5.89 -14.17
N TYR A 154 -15.84 -5.81 -15.46
CA TYR A 154 -14.47 -5.57 -15.89
C TYR A 154 -14.07 -4.10 -15.72
N SER A 155 -14.99 -3.18 -16.01
CA SER A 155 -14.76 -1.76 -15.77
C SER A 155 -14.63 -1.43 -14.28
N ASP A 156 -15.35 -2.14 -13.41
CA ASP A 156 -15.28 -1.98 -11.96
C ASP A 156 -13.91 -2.38 -11.42
N ILE A 157 -13.35 -3.50 -11.91
CA ILE A 157 -11.96 -3.88 -11.60
C ILE A 157 -11.01 -2.76 -12.02
N TYR A 158 -11.16 -2.20 -13.23
CA TYR A 158 -10.31 -1.11 -13.70
C TYR A 158 -10.39 0.13 -12.80
N HIS A 159 -11.60 0.58 -12.47
CA HIS A 159 -11.82 1.75 -11.61
C HIS A 159 -11.33 1.52 -10.18
N PHE A 160 -11.30 0.26 -9.73
CA PHE A 160 -10.73 -0.11 -8.44
C PHE A 160 -9.19 -0.05 -8.43
N ILE A 161 -8.52 -0.59 -9.46
CA ILE A 161 -7.05 -0.69 -9.48
C ILE A 161 -6.35 0.62 -9.88
N GLU A 162 -6.97 1.43 -10.75
CA GLU A 162 -6.30 2.59 -11.33
C GLU A 162 -5.92 3.68 -10.29
N PRO A 163 -6.77 4.04 -9.31
CA PRO A 163 -6.38 4.96 -8.24
C PRO A 163 -5.23 4.43 -7.37
N GLN A 164 -5.11 3.11 -7.21
CA GLN A 164 -4.02 2.50 -6.43
C GLN A 164 -2.70 2.64 -7.18
N LEU A 165 -2.68 2.34 -8.48
CA LEU A 165 -1.51 2.52 -9.33
C LEU A 165 -1.02 3.98 -9.38
N LYS A 166 -1.95 4.95 -9.37
CA LYS A 166 -1.61 6.40 -9.35
C LYS A 166 -0.93 6.88 -8.07
N LYS A 167 -1.07 6.14 -6.96
CA LYS A 167 -0.41 6.47 -5.69
C LYS A 167 1.04 5.98 -5.65
N ILE A 168 1.43 5.08 -6.55
CA ILE A 168 2.78 4.51 -6.60
C ILE A 168 3.72 5.53 -7.24
N ASP A 169 4.87 5.75 -6.60
CA ASP A 169 5.93 6.63 -7.11
C ASP A 169 6.40 6.20 -8.50
N SER A 170 6.60 7.18 -9.41
CA SER A 170 6.98 6.90 -10.79
C SER A 170 8.30 6.14 -10.91
N ASN A 171 9.28 6.39 -10.02
CA ASN A 171 10.56 5.69 -10.02
C ASN A 171 10.41 4.23 -9.58
N VAL A 172 9.37 3.91 -8.79
CA VAL A 172 9.02 2.52 -8.45
C VAL A 172 8.40 1.83 -9.65
N LEU A 173 7.54 2.53 -10.40
CA LEU A 173 6.93 1.99 -11.62
C LEU A 173 7.95 1.72 -12.73
N GLU A 174 8.99 2.56 -12.88
CA GLU A 174 10.07 2.35 -13.86
C GLU A 174 10.78 0.99 -13.69
N LYS A 175 10.83 0.44 -12.47
CA LYS A 175 11.39 -0.90 -12.21
C LYS A 175 10.62 -2.01 -12.93
N TYR A 176 9.36 -1.76 -13.30
CA TYR A 176 8.49 -2.72 -13.96
C TYR A 176 8.49 -2.58 -15.50
N ASP A 177 9.10 -1.52 -16.05
CA ASP A 177 9.15 -1.25 -17.50
C ASP A 177 9.79 -2.42 -18.27
N HIS A 178 10.86 -3.02 -17.71
CA HIS A 178 11.54 -4.17 -18.31
C HIS A 178 10.70 -5.46 -18.36
N TYR A 179 9.60 -5.53 -17.60
CA TYR A 179 8.66 -6.64 -17.65
C TYR A 179 7.55 -6.44 -18.68
N GLY A 180 7.65 -5.40 -19.54
CA GLY A 180 6.64 -5.08 -20.55
C GLY A 180 5.45 -4.32 -19.99
N PHE A 181 5.51 -3.85 -18.74
CA PHE A 181 4.53 -2.95 -18.15
C PHE A 181 4.91 -1.52 -18.48
N VAL A 182 4.46 -1.00 -19.62
CA VAL A 182 4.68 0.42 -19.95
C VAL A 182 3.69 1.26 -19.13
N PRO A 183 4.15 2.16 -18.25
CA PRO A 183 3.26 3.10 -17.57
C PRO A 183 2.67 4.01 -18.64
N LEU A 184 1.37 3.86 -18.97
CA LEU A 184 0.73 4.88 -19.80
C LEU A 184 0.72 6.15 -18.95
N LYS A 185 1.59 7.10 -19.30
CA LYS A 185 1.56 8.46 -18.76
C LYS A 185 0.18 9.05 -19.04
N PHE A 186 -0.72 8.98 -18.06
CA PHE A 186 -2.01 9.67 -18.15
C PHE A 186 -1.71 11.18 -18.18
N GLY A 187 -1.80 11.77 -19.37
CA GLY A 187 -1.57 13.20 -19.59
C GLY A 187 -0.77 13.55 -20.86
N SER A 188 -0.14 12.60 -21.53
CA SER A 188 0.50 12.87 -22.83
C SER A 188 -0.40 12.40 -23.96
N THR A 189 -1.04 13.34 -24.68
CA THR A 189 -1.61 13.06 -26.00
C THR A 189 -0.52 12.51 -26.90
N VAL A 190 -0.49 11.19 -27.13
CA VAL A 190 0.28 10.63 -28.24
C VAL A 190 -0.52 10.94 -29.49
N LYS A 191 -0.08 11.95 -30.25
CA LYS A 191 -0.43 12.06 -31.66
C LYS A 191 0.24 10.88 -32.35
N TYR A 192 -0.56 10.07 -33.04
CA TYR A 192 -0.03 9.18 -34.05
C TYR A 192 0.13 10.05 -35.30
N ASP A 193 1.38 10.30 -35.70
CA ASP A 193 1.71 10.79 -37.04
C ASP A 193 1.48 9.66 -38.06
#